data_AF-A0A939VSZ9-F1
#
_entry.id   AF-A0A939VSZ9-F1
#
_cell.length_a   1.000
_cell.length_b   1.000
_cell.length_c   1.000
_cell.angle_alpha   90.00
_cell.angle_beta   90.00
_cell.angle_gamma   90.00
#
_symmetry.space_group_name_H-M   'P 1'
#
loop_
_entity.id
_entity.type
_entity.pdbx_description
1 polymer ?
#
loop_
_entity_poly.entity_id
_entity_poly.type
_entity_poly.pdbx_seq_one_letter_code
_entity_poly.pdbx_strand_id
1 'polypeptide(L)'
;MNYTDNKVKVTVIESHCPKYKVGDVICFKGSSLDKENSDEVCMVAMNALYPFIYAFRRGGNLKNGPYQCTDCGETVKFTVEVIS
;
A
#
# COMPACT_ATOMS: atom_id res chain seq x y z
N MET A 1 -16.34 18.08 -11.74
CA MET A 1 -15.16 17.26 -12.14
C MET A 1 -15.35 15.87 -11.56
N ASN A 2 -15.51 14.85 -12.41
CA ASN A 2 -15.46 13.46 -11.96
C ASN A 2 -14.00 13.12 -11.77
N TYR A 3 -13.59 13.00 -10.51
CA TYR A 3 -12.24 12.59 -10.23
C TYR A 3 -12.17 11.06 -10.22
N THR A 4 -11.15 10.51 -10.87
CA THR A 4 -10.84 9.09 -10.79
C THR A 4 -10.59 8.71 -9.33
N ASP A 5 -11.23 7.62 -8.90
CA ASP A 5 -11.04 7.06 -7.56
C ASP A 5 -10.88 5.54 -7.67
N ASN A 6 -9.66 5.14 -8.00
CA ASN A 6 -9.31 3.75 -8.23
C ASN A 6 -9.23 2.97 -6.92
N LYS A 7 -9.51 1.67 -6.98
CA LYS A 7 -9.08 0.74 -5.95
C LYS A 7 -7.58 0.52 -6.07
N VAL A 8 -6.90 0.44 -4.94
CA VAL A 8 -5.45 0.27 -4.86
C VAL A 8 -5.15 -0.98 -4.06
N LYS A 9 -4.25 -1.81 -4.56
CA LYS A 9 -3.71 -2.97 -3.85
C LYS A 9 -2.23 -2.74 -3.56
N VAL A 10 -1.83 -3.02 -2.33
CA VAL A 10 -0.45 -3.02 -1.88
C VAL A 10 -0.07 -4.47 -1.57
N THR A 11 1.10 -4.92 -2.00
CA THR A 11 1.59 -6.27 -1.73
C THR A 11 2.98 -6.21 -1.12
N VAL A 12 3.20 -6.95 -0.04
CA VAL A 12 4.52 -7.09 0.58
C VAL A 12 5.39 -7.98 -0.30
N ILE A 13 6.55 -7.46 -0.72
CA ILE A 13 7.51 -8.18 -1.56
C ILE A 13 8.81 -8.54 -0.83
N GLU A 14 9.10 -7.90 0.30
CA GLU A 14 10.25 -8.18 1.17
C GLU A 14 9.89 -7.75 2.60
N SER A 15 10.25 -8.54 3.62
CA SER A 15 9.98 -8.19 5.03
C SER A 15 11.03 -8.75 5.97
N HIS A 16 11.51 -7.89 6.86
CA HIS A 16 12.23 -8.23 8.11
C HIS A 16 11.39 -7.87 9.35
N CYS A 17 10.15 -7.40 9.17
CA CYS A 17 9.25 -7.06 10.26
C CYS A 17 8.45 -8.30 10.69
N PRO A 18 8.33 -8.60 12.00
CA PRO A 18 7.59 -9.77 12.47
C PRO A 18 6.07 -9.70 12.21
N LYS A 19 5.54 -8.51 11.88
CA LYS A 19 4.11 -8.28 11.60
C LYS A 19 3.70 -8.58 10.16
N TYR A 20 4.65 -8.59 9.22
CA TYR A 20 4.38 -8.74 7.79
C TYR A 20 5.11 -9.94 7.19
N LYS A 21 4.43 -10.63 6.31
CA LYS A 21 4.97 -11.73 5.50
C LYS A 21 4.93 -11.35 4.02
N VAL A 22 5.87 -11.90 3.25
CA VAL A 22 5.84 -11.75 1.80
C VAL A 22 4.54 -12.35 1.26
N GLY A 23 3.84 -11.58 0.43
CA GLY A 23 2.52 -11.92 -0.10
C GLY A 23 1.34 -11.29 0.65
N ASP A 24 1.54 -10.75 1.85
CA ASP A 24 0.48 -10.01 2.55
C ASP A 24 -0.02 -8.84 1.70
N VAL A 25 -1.32 -8.58 1.78
CA VAL A 25 -2.03 -7.61 0.95
C VAL A 25 -2.71 -6.55 1.78
N ILE A 26 -2.62 -5.29 1.34
CA ILE A 26 -3.40 -4.18 1.90
C ILE A 26 -4.22 -3.56 0.76
N CYS A 27 -5.54 -3.54 0.91
CA CYS A 27 -6.45 -3.05 -0.12
C CYS A 27 -7.11 -1.73 0.30
N PHE A 28 -7.24 -0.80 -0.65
CA PHE A 28 -7.93 0.48 -0.44
C PHE A 28 -9.05 0.66 -1.47
N LYS A 29 -10.22 1.05 -0.97
CA LYS A 29 -11.38 1.49 -1.77
C LYS A 29 -11.45 3.02 -1.64
N GLY A 30 -10.84 3.71 -2.60
CA GLY A 30 -10.62 5.15 -2.52
C GLY A 30 -9.74 5.53 -1.33
N SER A 31 -10.25 6.33 -0.38
CA SER A 31 -9.49 6.75 0.83
C SER A 31 -9.55 5.74 1.95
N SER A 32 -10.44 4.77 1.82
CA SER A 32 -10.80 3.89 2.92
C SER A 32 -10.02 2.58 2.80
N LEU A 33 -9.44 2.14 3.92
CA LEU A 33 -8.89 0.80 4.05
C LEU A 33 -10.01 -0.22 3.91
N ASP A 34 -9.81 -1.24 3.07
CA ASP A 34 -10.71 -2.37 2.92
C ASP A 34 -10.42 -3.41 4.01
N LYS A 35 -11.03 -3.22 5.18
CA LYS A 35 -10.76 -4.00 6.40
C LYS A 35 -11.03 -5.51 6.25
N GLU A 36 -11.86 -5.90 5.29
CA GLU A 36 -12.24 -7.31 5.08
C GLU A 36 -11.25 -8.04 4.17
N ASN A 37 -10.55 -7.32 3.29
CA ASN A 37 -9.66 -7.89 2.26
C ASN A 37 -8.20 -7.43 2.43
N SER A 38 -7.88 -6.91 3.61
CA SER A 38 -6.51 -6.51 3.97
C SER A 38 -6.02 -7.40 5.10
N ASP A 39 -4.76 -7.82 5.01
CA ASP A 39 -3.99 -8.34 6.11
C ASP A 39 -3.63 -7.21 7.11
N GLU A 40 -2.69 -7.47 8.01
CA GLU A 40 -2.26 -6.53 9.04
C GLU A 40 -1.82 -5.18 8.45
N VAL A 41 -2.27 -4.10 9.08
CA VAL A 41 -1.87 -2.73 8.74
C VAL A 41 -1.44 -2.01 10.00
N CYS A 42 -0.15 -1.72 10.08
CA CYS A 42 0.40 -0.91 11.15
C CYS A 42 0.46 0.58 10.76
N MET A 43 0.49 1.46 11.77
CA MET A 43 0.56 2.91 11.56
C MET A 43 1.79 3.36 10.74
N VAL A 44 2.89 2.62 10.83
CA VAL A 44 4.15 2.95 10.13
C VAL A 44 4.05 2.66 8.64
N ALA A 45 3.49 1.51 8.25
CA ALA A 45 3.21 1.19 6.86
C ALA A 45 2.20 2.17 6.26
N MET A 46 1.15 2.53 7.00
CA MET A 46 0.19 3.56 6.57
C MET A 46 0.85 4.90 6.27
N ASN A 47 1.72 5.38 7.15
CA ASN A 47 2.45 6.63 6.95
C ASN A 47 3.35 6.58 5.71
N ALA A 48 4.07 5.49 5.50
CA ALA A 48 4.95 5.30 4.35
C ALA A 48 4.18 5.20 3.02
N LEU A 49 3.03 4.53 3.03
CA LEU A 49 2.25 4.25 1.81
C LEU A 49 1.30 5.38 1.42
N TYR A 50 0.87 6.22 2.36
CA TYR A 50 -0.15 7.25 2.13
C TYR A 50 0.09 8.11 0.88
N PRO A 51 1.29 8.68 0.64
CA PRO A 51 1.52 9.51 -0.55
C PRO A 51 1.30 8.76 -1.86
N PHE A 52 1.67 7.47 -1.89
CA PHE A 52 1.56 6.63 -3.08
C PHE A 52 0.13 6.17 -3.29
N ILE A 53 -0.55 5.71 -2.24
CA ILE A 53 -1.97 5.33 -2.31
C ILE A 53 -2.79 6.52 -2.84
N TYR A 54 -2.53 7.73 -2.32
CA TYR A 54 -3.17 8.95 -2.82
C TYR A 54 -2.89 9.18 -4.30
N ALA A 55 -1.65 9.03 -4.77
CA ALA A 55 -1.34 9.22 -6.18
C ALA A 55 -2.01 8.16 -7.07
N PHE A 56 -1.91 6.87 -6.75
CA PHE A 56 -2.48 5.77 -7.54
C PHE A 56 -4.01 5.83 -7.60
N ARG A 57 -4.69 6.11 -6.48
CA ARG A 57 -6.17 6.23 -6.47
C ARG A 57 -6.66 7.36 -7.38
N ARG A 58 -5.86 8.41 -7.58
CA ARG A 58 -6.17 9.56 -8.43
C ARG A 58 -5.73 9.41 -9.89
N GLY A 59 -5.21 8.24 -10.27
CA GLY A 59 -4.73 7.97 -11.62
C GLY A 59 -3.33 8.54 -11.92
N GLY A 60 -2.53 8.79 -10.87
CA GLY A 60 -1.13 9.19 -11.04
C GLY A 60 -0.30 8.08 -11.70
N ASN A 61 0.63 8.49 -12.56
CA ASN A 61 1.56 7.57 -13.23
C ASN A 61 2.85 7.43 -12.41
N LEU A 62 2.82 6.52 -11.43
CA LEU A 62 3.97 6.15 -10.61
C LEU A 62 4.46 4.75 -10.96
N LYS A 63 5.73 4.45 -10.67
CA LYS A 63 6.24 3.07 -10.73
C LYS A 63 5.57 2.25 -9.63
N ASN A 64 5.24 0.99 -9.90
CA ASN A 64 4.55 0.13 -8.93
C ASN A 64 5.39 -0.23 -7.68
N GLY A 65 6.64 0.23 -7.56
CA GLY A 65 7.51 -0.02 -6.40
C GLY A 65 8.99 -0.14 -6.78
N PRO A 66 9.86 -0.55 -5.83
CA PRO A 66 9.54 -0.85 -4.43
C PRO A 66 9.35 0.43 -3.60
N TYR A 67 8.36 0.42 -2.71
CA TYR A 67 8.17 1.43 -1.67
C TYR A 67 8.52 0.84 -0.32
N GLN A 68 9.23 1.57 0.54
CA GLN A 68 9.70 1.03 1.81
C GLN A 68 8.94 1.65 2.99
N CYS A 69 8.63 0.82 3.99
CA CYS A 69 8.29 1.26 5.32
C CYS A 69 9.34 2.26 5.85
N THR A 70 8.91 3.25 6.64
CA THR A 70 9.82 4.23 7.24
C THR A 70 10.73 3.63 8.32
N ASP A 71 10.38 2.47 8.87
CA ASP A 71 11.27 1.75 9.79
C ASP A 71 12.37 1.02 9.01
N CYS A 72 13.61 1.43 9.24
CA CYS A 72 14.78 0.84 8.58
C CYS A 72 15.24 -0.47 9.25
N GLY A 73 15.00 -0.63 10.56
CA GLY A 73 15.40 -1.81 11.32
C GLY A 73 14.43 -2.99 11.12
N GLU A 74 13.14 -2.70 11.05
CA GLU A 74 12.08 -3.65 10.71
C GLU A 74 11.57 -3.41 9.28
N THR A 75 12.49 -3.53 8.32
CA THR A 75 12.23 -3.12 6.93
C THR A 75 11.13 -3.95 6.27
N VAL A 76 10.22 -3.27 5.58
CA VAL A 76 9.21 -3.90 4.71
C VAL A 76 9.19 -3.16 3.38
N LYS A 77 9.20 -3.88 2.27
CA LYS A 77 9.05 -3.32 0.93
C LYS A 77 7.75 -3.78 0.31
N PHE A 78 7.12 -2.85 -0.41
CA PHE A 78 5.80 -2.99 -0.98
C PHE A 78 5.83 -2.69 -2.48
N THR A 79 4.94 -3.36 -3.20
CA THR A 79 4.47 -2.90 -4.51
C THR A 79 3.06 -2.33 -4.36
N VAL A 80 2.73 -1.30 -5.14
CA VAL A 80 1.42 -0.65 -5.17
C VAL A 80 0.92 -0.66 -6.61
N GLU A 81 -0.33 -1.06 -6.81
CA GLU A 81 -0.97 -1.09 -8.11
C GLU A 81 -2.44 -0.67 -8.05
N VAL A 82 -2.96 -0.11 -9.14
CA VAL A 82 -4.40 0.08 -9.33
C VAL A 82 -5.02 -1.27 -9.74
N ILE A 83 -6.13 -1.62 -9.11
CA ILE A 83 -6.94 -2.78 -9.47
C ILE A 83 -8.32 -2.33 -9.97
N SER A 84 -8.85 -3.04 -10.97
CA SER A 84 -10.18 -2.81 -11.56
C SER A 84 -11.31 -3.31 -10.66
#